data_AF-A0A211YM63-F1
#
_entry.id   AF-A0A211YM63-F1
#
_cell.length_a   1.000
_cell.length_b   1.000
_cell.length_c   1.000
_cell.angle_alpha   90.00
_cell.angle_beta   90.00
_cell.angle_gamma   90.00
#
_symmetry.space_group_name_H-M   'P 1'
#
loop_
_entity.id
_entity.type
_entity.pdbx_description
1 polymer ?
#
loop_
_entity_poly.entity_id
_entity_poly.type
_entity_poly.pdbx_seq_one_letter_code
_entity_poly.pdbx_strand_id
1 'polypeptide(L)'
;MARLHPVVRLVDYERLVKRRRLRVKGPLVLEEKLDGYLLVVYNGAFYTGLGRRAPNWLLRALAEAGADPLPASRNRLLYVEVYGRCLSPGGFHRNDKRCYRAALVDAARPPAYAGNIEEAVLLSRTLDPLERRGIAEDTGLEHPRETVITVDSAPRARMLIELLEGFQDREGYVLKLYSIHGHVLPPDYGAKIRGLLEVKVKHSYRDLLAGIRATHNTVL
;
A
#
# COMPACT_ATOMS: atom_id res chain seq x y z
N MET A 1 18.15 -7.16 3.74
CA MET A 1 17.02 -6.79 4.63
C MET A 1 15.74 -6.80 3.81
N ALA A 2 14.71 -7.52 4.27
CA ALA A 2 13.40 -7.53 3.62
C ALA A 2 12.67 -6.20 3.85
N ARG A 3 11.92 -5.71 2.85
CA ARG A 3 11.10 -4.49 3.00
C ARG A 3 9.88 -4.80 3.87
N LEU A 4 9.51 -3.90 4.80
CA LEU A 4 8.33 -4.08 5.66
C LEU A 4 7.00 -3.86 4.91
N HIS A 5 7.06 -3.28 3.70
CA HIS A 5 5.91 -3.08 2.83
C HIS A 5 6.24 -3.53 1.40
N PRO A 6 6.07 -4.82 1.11
CA PRO A 6 6.38 -5.39 -0.20
C PRO A 6 5.29 -5.01 -1.19
N VAL A 7 5.73 -4.50 -2.35
CA VAL A 7 4.83 -4.12 -3.44
C VAL A 7 5.33 -4.76 -4.72
N VAL A 8 4.41 -5.35 -5.47
CA VAL A 8 4.71 -6.02 -6.73
C VAL A 8 4.60 -5.01 -7.87
N ARG A 9 5.49 -5.12 -8.87
CA ARG A 9 5.41 -4.30 -10.09
C ARG A 9 4.35 -4.87 -11.03
N LEU A 10 3.77 -4.03 -11.88
CA LEU A 10 2.74 -4.47 -12.85
C LEU A 10 3.20 -5.63 -13.76
N VAL A 11 4.47 -5.66 -14.17
CA VAL A 11 5.06 -6.75 -14.98
C VAL A 11 5.05 -8.08 -14.21
N ASP A 12 5.42 -8.03 -12.93
CA ASP A 12 5.50 -9.21 -12.08
C ASP A 12 4.08 -9.72 -11.76
N TYR A 13 3.13 -8.80 -11.56
CA TYR A 13 1.70 -9.11 -11.48
C TYR A 13 1.20 -9.85 -12.73
N GLU A 14 1.46 -9.31 -13.92
CA GLU A 14 1.02 -9.91 -15.19
C GLU A 14 1.55 -11.33 -15.36
N ARG A 15 2.82 -11.57 -15.01
CA ARG A 15 3.43 -12.91 -15.02
C ARG A 15 2.70 -13.88 -14.09
N LEU A 16 2.32 -13.42 -12.89
CA LEU A 16 1.59 -14.25 -11.93
C LEU A 16 0.16 -14.58 -12.40
N VAL A 17 -0.54 -13.62 -13.03
CA VAL A 17 -1.85 -13.85 -13.66
C VAL A 17 -1.74 -14.87 -14.80
N LYS A 18 -0.81 -14.66 -15.75
CA LYS A 18 -0.61 -15.55 -16.91
C LYS A 18 -0.30 -16.99 -16.49
N ARG A 19 0.47 -17.17 -15.41
CA ARG A 19 0.82 -18.48 -14.84
C ARG A 19 -0.26 -19.08 -13.92
N ARG A 20 -1.42 -18.44 -13.77
CA ARG A 20 -2.52 -18.87 -12.88
C ARG A 20 -2.07 -19.07 -11.42
N ARG A 21 -1.10 -18.27 -10.96
CA ARG A 21 -0.56 -18.35 -9.59
C ARG A 21 -1.28 -17.40 -8.62
N LEU A 22 -2.15 -16.53 -9.11
CA LEU A 22 -2.95 -15.62 -8.28
C LEU A 22 -4.35 -16.18 -8.06
N ARG A 23 -4.71 -16.37 -6.79
CA ARG A 23 -6.07 -16.65 -6.36
C ARG A 23 -6.65 -15.39 -5.74
N VAL A 24 -7.46 -14.67 -6.51
CA VAL A 24 -8.14 -13.45 -6.06
C VAL A 24 -9.63 -13.75 -6.05
N LYS A 25 -10.26 -13.58 -4.89
CA LYS A 25 -11.71 -13.57 -4.72
C LYS A 25 -12.03 -12.65 -3.55
N GLY A 26 -12.74 -11.56 -3.79
CA GLY A 26 -13.05 -10.56 -2.78
C GLY A 26 -12.87 -9.12 -3.29
N PRO A 27 -12.65 -8.16 -2.38
CA PRO A 27 -12.52 -6.77 -2.77
C PRO A 27 -11.21 -6.52 -3.53
N LEU A 28 -11.36 -5.80 -4.62
CA LEU A 28 -10.31 -5.10 -5.32
C LEU A 28 -10.45 -3.63 -4.93
N VAL A 29 -9.38 -3.05 -4.41
CA VAL A 29 -9.34 -1.62 -4.04
C VAL A 29 -8.33 -0.91 -4.92
N LEU A 30 -8.77 0.16 -5.58
CA LEU A 30 -7.92 1.08 -6.31
C LEU A 30 -7.77 2.33 -5.45
N GLU A 31 -6.56 2.61 -4.98
CA GLU A 31 -6.28 3.77 -4.14
C GLU A 31 -5.39 4.76 -4.87
N GLU A 32 -5.67 6.06 -4.68
CA GLU A 32 -4.73 7.11 -5.06
C GLU A 32 -3.35 6.83 -4.44
N LYS A 33 -2.31 6.81 -5.28
CA LYS A 33 -0.95 6.72 -4.76
C LYS A 33 -0.56 8.09 -4.22
N LEU A 34 -0.39 8.16 -2.91
CA LEU A 34 0.15 9.32 -2.23
C LEU A 34 1.68 9.39 -2.42
N ASP A 35 2.18 10.60 -2.61
CA ASP A 35 3.61 10.90 -2.73
C ASP A 35 4.14 11.39 -1.38
N GLY A 36 4.82 10.50 -0.65
CA GLY A 36 5.24 10.77 0.70
C GLY A 36 6.26 9.77 1.22
N TYR A 37 6.29 9.65 2.55
CA TYR A 37 7.15 8.73 3.27
C TYR A 37 6.31 7.74 4.06
N LEU A 38 6.54 6.45 3.77
CA LEU A 38 5.89 5.36 4.47
C LEU A 38 6.48 5.16 5.86
N LEU A 39 5.59 5.20 6.84
CA LEU A 39 5.82 4.86 8.22
C LEU A 39 5.06 3.57 8.58
N VAL A 40 5.67 2.69 9.36
CA VAL A 40 5.08 1.46 9.89
C VAL A 40 5.02 1.58 11.41
N VAL A 41 3.82 1.48 11.99
CA VAL A 41 3.59 1.52 13.44
C VAL A 41 3.27 0.12 13.94
N TYR A 42 3.95 -0.32 14.99
CA TYR A 42 3.71 -1.60 15.63
C TYR A 42 4.00 -1.51 17.13
N ASN A 43 3.04 -1.88 17.99
CA ASN A 43 3.22 -1.96 19.44
C ASN A 43 3.96 -0.73 20.04
N GLY A 44 3.49 0.48 19.68
CA GLY A 44 4.05 1.73 20.17
C GLY A 44 5.37 2.19 19.54
N ALA A 45 5.86 1.46 18.55
CA ALA A 45 7.11 1.77 17.84
C ALA A 45 6.87 2.20 16.40
N PHE A 46 7.70 3.13 15.92
CA PHE A 46 7.66 3.66 14.57
C PHE A 46 8.88 3.23 13.74
N TYR A 47 8.63 2.76 12.53
CA TYR A 47 9.62 2.29 11.57
C TYR A 47 9.38 2.94 10.21
N THR A 48 10.42 3.01 9.38
CA THR A 48 10.27 3.32 7.95
C THR A 48 9.84 2.06 7.19
N GLY A 49 9.35 2.20 5.95
CA GLY A 49 9.07 1.05 5.08
C GLY A 49 10.26 0.11 4.83
N LEU A 50 11.50 0.55 5.11
CA LEU A 50 12.72 -0.25 5.02
C LEU A 50 13.07 -1.00 6.33
N GLY A 51 12.27 -0.86 7.39
CA GLY A 51 12.48 -1.53 8.67
C GLY A 51 13.43 -0.83 9.64
N ARG A 52 13.97 0.34 9.29
CA ARG A 52 14.75 1.18 10.21
C ARG A 52 13.81 1.97 11.12
N ARG A 53 14.27 2.36 12.31
CA ARG A 53 13.53 3.30 13.17
C ARG A 53 13.20 4.58 12.40
N ALA A 54 11.97 5.08 12.57
CA ALA A 54 11.55 6.30 11.92
C ALA A 54 12.39 7.49 12.43
N PRO A 55 12.92 8.35 11.55
CA PRO A 55 13.68 9.51 11.97
C PRO A 55 12.78 10.56 12.62
N ASN A 56 13.33 11.34 13.56
CA ASN A 56 12.58 12.33 14.34
C ASN A 56 11.80 13.35 13.49
N TRP A 57 12.33 13.74 12.33
CA TRP A 57 11.64 14.69 11.45
C TRP A 57 10.32 14.13 10.91
N LEU A 58 10.27 12.82 10.63
CA LEU A 58 9.06 12.15 10.12
C LEU A 58 8.01 12.01 11.22
N LEU A 59 8.44 11.75 12.46
CA LEU A 59 7.55 11.72 13.63
C LEU A 59 6.95 13.10 13.91
N ARG A 60 7.73 14.17 13.73
CA ARG A 60 7.22 15.55 13.83
C ARG A 60 6.23 15.88 12.71
N ALA A 61 6.51 15.47 11.48
CA ALA A 61 5.58 15.65 10.36
C ALA A 61 4.24 14.94 10.60
N LEU A 62 4.28 13.72 11.16
CA LEU A 62 3.07 12.99 11.57
C LEU A 62 2.29 13.74 12.66
N ALA A 63 2.97 14.26 13.68
CA ALA A 63 2.33 15.01 14.76
C ALA A 63 1.68 16.31 14.27
N GLU A 64 2.34 17.05 13.36
CA GLU A 64 1.78 18.27 12.76
C GLU A 64 0.60 17.98 11.82
N ALA A 65 0.54 16.77 11.23
CA ALA A 65 -0.64 16.33 10.50
C ALA A 65 -1.88 16.10 11.41
N GLY A 66 -1.72 16.17 12.74
CA GLY A 66 -2.81 16.05 13.71
C GLY A 66 -3.29 14.62 13.94
N ALA A 67 -2.50 13.61 13.53
CA ALA A 67 -2.87 12.20 13.65
C ALA A 67 -2.06 11.49 14.74
N ASP A 68 -2.73 10.58 15.48
CA ASP A 68 -2.10 9.72 16.47
C ASP A 68 -2.44 8.23 16.24
N PRO A 69 -1.56 7.46 15.58
CA PRO A 69 -1.79 6.05 15.33
C PRO A 69 -1.47 5.15 16.54
N LEU A 70 -0.89 5.67 17.63
CA LEU A 70 -0.42 4.85 18.74
C LEU A 70 -1.53 4.04 19.42
N PRO A 71 -2.71 4.61 19.74
CA PRO A 71 -3.78 3.87 20.40
C PRO A 71 -4.25 2.66 19.58
N ALA A 72 -4.34 2.82 18.26
CA ALA A 72 -4.77 1.77 17.36
C ALA A 72 -3.68 0.72 17.06
N SER A 73 -2.40 1.03 17.29
CA SER A 73 -1.26 0.15 16.99
C SER A 73 -1.12 -1.05 17.93
N ARG A 74 -1.87 -1.09 19.03
CA ARG A 74 -1.84 -2.22 19.97
C ARG A 74 -2.35 -3.47 19.29
N ASN A 75 -1.49 -4.48 19.16
CA ASN A 75 -1.78 -5.74 18.44
C ASN A 75 -2.13 -5.55 16.96
N ARG A 76 -1.71 -4.43 16.35
CA ARG A 76 -1.93 -4.14 14.94
C ARG A 76 -0.66 -3.58 14.31
N LEU A 77 -0.47 -3.87 13.03
CA LEU A 77 0.45 -3.16 12.15
C LEU A 77 -0.32 -2.09 11.42
N LEU A 78 0.14 -0.84 11.51
CA LEU A 78 -0.41 0.28 10.77
C LEU A 78 0.63 0.79 9.78
N TYR A 79 0.19 1.05 8.56
CA TYR A 79 1.01 1.60 7.49
C TYR A 79 0.46 2.98 7.19
N VAL A 80 1.25 4.00 7.54
CA VAL A 80 0.86 5.40 7.46
C VAL A 80 1.73 6.08 6.43
N GLU A 81 1.14 6.66 5.41
CA GLU A 81 1.85 7.54 4.50
C GLU A 81 1.78 8.97 5.05
N VAL A 82 2.94 9.55 5.34
CA VAL A 82 3.04 10.98 5.66
C VAL A 82 3.37 11.71 4.36
N TYR A 83 2.49 12.60 3.93
CA TYR A 83 2.54 13.29 2.62
C TYR A 83 2.16 14.77 2.76
N GLY A 84 2.28 15.54 1.68
CA GLY A 84 1.92 16.96 1.64
C GLY A 84 3.00 17.87 1.06
N ARG A 85 2.65 19.14 0.83
CA ARG A 85 3.47 20.09 0.05
C ARG A 85 4.81 20.43 0.72
N CYS A 86 4.89 20.28 2.04
CA CYS A 86 6.10 20.56 2.83
C CYS A 86 6.96 19.33 3.09
N LEU A 87 6.71 18.20 2.43
CA LEU A 87 7.69 17.13 2.41
C LEU A 87 8.68 17.39 1.29
N SER A 88 9.87 17.85 1.68
CA SER A 88 10.98 18.02 0.76
C SER A 88 11.96 16.85 0.88
N PRO A 89 12.81 16.61 -0.15
CA PRO A 89 13.88 15.62 -0.08
C PRO A 89 14.84 15.80 1.12
N GLY A 90 14.87 16.99 1.75
CA GLY A 90 15.67 17.31 2.94
C GLY A 90 14.94 17.16 4.28
N GLY A 91 13.67 16.76 4.30
CA GLY A 91 12.88 16.54 5.51
C GLY A 91 11.88 17.65 5.85
N PHE A 92 11.60 17.78 7.15
CA PHE A 92 10.55 18.61 7.75
C PHE A 92 10.85 20.12 7.74
N HIS A 93 9.86 20.91 7.32
CA HIS A 93 9.82 22.38 7.31
C HIS A 93 8.97 22.89 8.48
N ARG A 94 9.60 23.59 9.44
CA ARG A 94 8.98 24.03 10.71
C ARG A 94 7.89 25.11 10.59
N ASN A 95 7.82 25.81 9.45
CA ASN A 95 7.08 27.08 9.35
C ASN A 95 5.65 26.95 8.81
N ASP A 96 5.24 25.77 8.34
CA ASP A 96 3.88 25.54 7.84
C ASP A 96 3.33 24.25 8.44
N LYS A 97 2.42 24.39 9.39
CA LYS A 97 1.81 23.26 10.12
C LYS A 97 0.67 22.62 9.34
N ARG A 98 0.08 23.32 8.37
CA ARG A 98 -1.14 22.88 7.66
C ARG A 98 -0.85 22.16 6.34
N CYS A 99 0.42 22.06 5.97
CA CYS A 99 0.83 21.41 4.73
C CYS A 99 1.22 19.94 4.88
N TYR A 100 1.28 19.40 6.11
CA TYR A 100 1.46 17.98 6.38
C TYR A 100 0.12 17.26 6.49
N ARG A 101 0.07 16.06 5.92
CA ARG A 101 -1.08 15.18 5.95
C ARG A 101 -0.59 13.77 6.23
N ALA A 102 -1.42 12.96 6.85
CA ALA A 102 -1.11 11.58 7.13
C ALA A 102 -2.32 10.72 6.79
N ALA A 103 -2.10 9.65 6.04
CA ALA A 103 -3.16 8.73 5.65
C ALA A 103 -2.81 7.31 6.08
N LEU A 104 -3.80 6.59 6.60
CA LEU A 104 -3.68 5.17 6.87
C LEU A 104 -3.80 4.41 5.54
N VAL A 105 -2.67 4.07 4.95
CA VAL A 105 -2.65 3.34 3.68
C VAL A 105 -2.88 1.86 3.89
N ASP A 106 -2.50 1.24 5.00
CA ASP A 106 -2.86 -0.17 5.24
C ASP A 106 -2.88 -0.52 6.73
N ALA A 107 -3.57 -1.59 7.09
CA ALA A 107 -3.63 -2.11 8.45
C ALA A 107 -3.67 -3.64 8.45
N ALA A 108 -3.01 -4.26 9.43
CA ALA A 108 -2.97 -5.70 9.54
C ALA A 108 -2.92 -6.17 10.99
N ARG A 109 -3.34 -7.41 11.25
CA ARG A 109 -3.25 -8.08 12.55
C ARG A 109 -2.16 -9.15 12.50
N PRO A 110 -1.02 -8.96 13.19
CA PRO A 110 -0.04 -10.02 13.38
C PRO A 110 -0.59 -11.09 14.34
N PRO A 111 -0.11 -12.34 14.23
CA PRO A 111 -0.40 -13.34 15.25
C PRO A 111 0.24 -12.96 16.60
N ALA A 112 -0.37 -13.38 17.70
CA ALA A 112 0.10 -13.04 19.05
C ALA A 112 1.52 -13.53 19.36
N TYR A 113 2.01 -14.55 18.64
CA TYR A 113 3.35 -15.11 18.82
C TYR A 113 4.45 -14.41 18.00
N ALA A 114 4.13 -13.40 17.18
CA ALA A 114 5.15 -12.69 16.40
C ALA A 114 6.11 -11.92 17.33
N GLY A 115 7.37 -12.35 17.39
CA GLY A 115 8.37 -11.85 18.34
C GLY A 115 9.09 -10.58 17.90
N ASN A 116 9.00 -10.19 16.62
CA ASN A 116 9.61 -8.98 16.10
C ASN A 116 8.81 -8.37 14.94
N ILE A 117 9.22 -7.18 14.47
CA ILE A 117 8.52 -6.45 13.41
C ILE A 117 8.54 -7.17 12.05
N GLU A 118 9.65 -7.85 11.70
CA GLU A 118 9.77 -8.55 10.42
C GLU A 118 8.81 -9.74 10.37
N GLU A 119 8.79 -10.53 11.44
CA GLU A 119 7.87 -11.65 11.63
C GLU A 119 6.41 -11.16 11.66
N ALA A 120 6.13 -10.08 12.38
CA ALA A 120 4.80 -9.47 12.41
C ALA A 120 4.35 -9.12 10.99
N VAL A 121 5.18 -8.45 10.19
CA VAL A 121 4.85 -8.07 8.80
C VAL A 121 4.56 -9.31 7.94
N LEU A 122 5.43 -10.32 8.01
CA LEU A 122 5.32 -11.53 7.18
C LEU A 122 4.06 -12.34 7.49
N LEU A 123 3.72 -12.46 8.77
CA LEU A 123 2.65 -13.35 9.25
C LEU A 123 1.29 -12.65 9.39
N SER A 124 1.25 -11.33 9.26
CA SER A 124 0.02 -10.58 9.47
C SER A 124 -1.07 -10.91 8.46
N ARG A 125 -2.30 -10.90 8.97
CA ARG A 125 -3.52 -10.88 8.15
C ARG A 125 -3.94 -9.43 7.94
N THR A 126 -4.02 -9.00 6.69
CA THR A 126 -4.50 -7.66 6.35
C THR A 126 -5.95 -7.49 6.79
N LEU A 127 -6.28 -6.30 7.30
CA LEU A 127 -7.65 -5.90 7.63
C LEU A 127 -8.40 -5.49 6.37
N ASP A 128 -9.71 -5.66 6.38
CA ASP A 128 -10.52 -5.22 5.25
C ASP A 128 -10.57 -3.68 5.17
N PRO A 129 -10.97 -3.12 4.01
CA PRO A 129 -10.99 -1.68 3.81
C PRO A 129 -11.89 -0.92 4.80
N LEU A 130 -13.01 -1.50 5.25
CA LEU A 130 -13.93 -0.86 6.19
C LEU A 130 -13.33 -0.81 7.59
N GLU A 131 -12.73 -1.92 8.06
CA GLU A 131 -11.99 -1.94 9.32
C GLU A 131 -10.84 -0.93 9.32
N ARG A 132 -10.11 -0.82 8.21
CA ARG A 132 -9.05 0.19 8.07
C ARG A 132 -9.60 1.62 8.14
N ARG A 133 -10.73 1.92 7.48
CA ARG A 133 -11.35 3.25 7.53
C ARG A 133 -11.74 3.64 8.95
N GLY A 134 -12.37 2.72 9.71
CA GLY A 134 -12.69 2.97 11.11
C GLY A 134 -11.45 3.31 11.95
N ILE A 135 -10.35 2.57 11.76
CA ILE A 135 -9.08 2.89 12.43
C ILE A 135 -8.55 4.28 12.02
N ALA A 136 -8.65 4.64 10.74
CA ALA A 136 -8.18 5.94 10.27
C ALA A 136 -8.94 7.08 10.95
N GLU A 137 -10.28 6.98 10.99
CA GLU A 137 -11.17 7.94 11.66
C GLU A 137 -10.85 8.07 13.15
N ASP A 138 -10.72 6.94 13.87
CA ASP A 138 -10.40 6.90 15.30
C ASP A 138 -9.05 7.53 15.66
N THR A 139 -8.12 7.59 14.69
CA THR A 139 -6.74 8.05 14.89
C THR A 139 -6.47 9.42 14.28
N GLY A 140 -7.48 10.07 13.70
CA GLY A 140 -7.33 11.34 12.98
C GLY A 140 -6.50 11.21 11.69
N LEU A 141 -6.31 10.00 11.18
CA LEU A 141 -5.67 9.74 9.90
C LEU A 141 -6.66 9.87 8.75
N GLU A 142 -6.19 10.39 7.63
CA GLU A 142 -6.95 10.35 6.38
C GLU A 142 -6.99 8.92 5.81
N HIS A 143 -7.89 8.69 4.86
CA HIS A 143 -7.86 7.52 4.00
C HIS A 143 -7.63 7.98 2.55
N PRO A 144 -6.78 7.29 1.77
CA PRO A 144 -6.63 7.58 0.35
C PRO A 144 -7.98 7.51 -0.37
N ARG A 145 -8.17 8.36 -1.37
CA ARG A 145 -9.34 8.25 -2.26
C ARG A 145 -9.30 6.87 -2.92
N GLU A 146 -10.42 6.16 -2.84
CA GLU A 146 -10.46 4.78 -3.30
C GLU A 146 -11.76 4.39 -4.01
N THR A 147 -11.63 3.42 -4.92
CA THR A 147 -12.73 2.71 -5.56
C THR A 147 -12.65 1.24 -5.17
N VAL A 148 -13.75 0.69 -4.67
CA VAL A 148 -13.85 -0.72 -4.26
C VAL A 148 -14.73 -1.47 -5.25
N ILE A 149 -14.23 -2.59 -5.79
CA ILE A 149 -14.93 -3.45 -6.74
C ILE A 149 -14.84 -4.88 -6.24
N THR A 150 -15.91 -5.65 -6.27
CA THR A 150 -15.84 -7.09 -5.97
C THR A 150 -15.46 -7.86 -7.23
N VAL A 151 -14.44 -8.73 -7.12
CA VAL A 151 -13.98 -9.55 -8.24
C VAL A 151 -13.95 -11.03 -7.88
N ASP A 152 -14.34 -11.87 -8.83
CA ASP A 152 -14.29 -13.35 -8.71
C ASP A 152 -12.98 -13.95 -9.19
N SER A 153 -12.14 -13.16 -9.87
CA SER A 153 -10.83 -13.57 -10.35
C SER A 153 -9.89 -12.37 -10.49
N ALA A 154 -8.59 -12.64 -10.62
CA ALA A 154 -7.58 -11.59 -10.78
C ALA A 154 -7.81 -10.83 -12.10
N PRO A 155 -7.95 -9.50 -12.10
CA PRO A 155 -8.17 -8.72 -13.32
C PRO A 155 -6.96 -8.82 -14.26
N ARG A 156 -7.19 -8.81 -15.57
CA ARG A 156 -6.09 -8.79 -16.53
C ARG A 156 -5.33 -7.46 -16.44
N ALA A 157 -4.02 -7.48 -16.71
CA ALA A 157 -3.20 -6.27 -16.70
C ALA A 157 -3.77 -5.15 -17.58
N ARG A 158 -4.35 -5.49 -18.76
CA ARG A 158 -5.03 -4.53 -19.63
C ARG A 158 -6.18 -3.78 -18.95
N MET A 159 -7.02 -4.49 -18.20
CA MET A 159 -8.12 -3.86 -17.47
C MET A 159 -7.60 -2.87 -16.42
N LEU A 160 -6.48 -3.20 -15.77
CA LEU A 160 -5.81 -2.28 -14.85
C LEU A 160 -5.29 -1.02 -15.57
N ILE A 161 -4.78 -1.18 -16.79
CA ILE A 161 -4.31 -0.07 -17.61
C ILE A 161 -5.47 0.86 -17.99
N GLU A 162 -6.63 0.32 -18.35
CA GLU A 162 -7.82 1.12 -18.65
C GLU A 162 -8.27 1.91 -17.40
N LEU A 163 -8.13 1.33 -16.21
CA LEU A 163 -8.39 2.04 -14.95
C LEU A 163 -7.39 3.18 -14.66
N LEU A 164 -6.17 3.17 -15.24
CA LEU A 164 -5.23 4.31 -15.11
C LEU A 164 -5.77 5.60 -15.72
N GLU A 165 -6.66 5.51 -16.71
CA GLU A 165 -7.21 6.68 -17.38
C GLU A 165 -8.04 7.55 -16.43
N GLY A 166 -8.58 6.97 -15.35
CA GLY A 166 -9.29 7.71 -14.29
C GLY A 166 -8.37 8.47 -13.32
N PHE A 167 -7.04 8.30 -13.40
CA PHE A 167 -6.08 8.88 -12.45
C PHE A 167 -5.06 9.85 -13.08
N GLN A 168 -5.33 10.35 -14.30
CA GLN A 168 -4.34 11.10 -15.10
C GLN A 168 -3.68 12.32 -14.41
N ASP A 169 -4.36 12.96 -13.46
CA ASP A 169 -3.86 14.12 -12.73
C ASP A 169 -3.08 13.76 -11.44
N ARG A 170 -2.72 12.49 -11.24
CA ARG A 170 -2.11 11.96 -9.99
C ARG A 170 -0.75 11.34 -10.24
N GLU A 171 0.01 11.02 -9.19
CA GLU A 171 1.30 10.30 -9.33
C GLU A 171 1.08 8.88 -9.93
N GLY A 172 -0.04 8.27 -9.57
CA GLY A 172 -0.45 6.93 -9.99
C GLY A 172 -1.53 6.39 -9.06
N TYR A 173 -1.71 5.07 -9.07
CA TYR A 173 -2.55 4.38 -8.10
C TYR A 173 -1.83 3.15 -7.52
N VAL A 174 -2.34 2.68 -6.39
CA VAL A 174 -2.02 1.39 -5.80
C VAL A 174 -3.24 0.50 -5.96
N LEU A 175 -3.07 -0.62 -6.66
CA LEU A 175 -4.07 -1.67 -6.73
C LEU A 175 -3.84 -2.63 -5.57
N LYS A 176 -4.90 -2.91 -4.83
CA LYS A 176 -4.93 -3.82 -3.69
C LYS A 176 -5.89 -4.95 -3.98
N LEU A 177 -5.34 -6.14 -4.16
CA LEU A 177 -6.11 -7.35 -4.41
C LEU A 177 -6.26 -8.12 -3.12
N TYR A 178 -7.47 -8.08 -2.55
CA TYR A 178 -7.75 -8.85 -1.36
C TYR A 178 -8.11 -10.30 -1.72
N SER A 179 -7.69 -11.24 -0.87
CA SER A 179 -8.07 -12.65 -0.99
C SER A 179 -8.40 -13.21 0.38
N ILE A 180 -9.66 -13.64 0.54
CA ILE A 180 -10.17 -14.26 1.76
C ILE A 180 -9.39 -15.53 2.16
N HIS A 181 -8.79 -16.21 1.18
CA HIS A 181 -8.02 -17.45 1.37
C HIS A 181 -6.50 -17.24 1.29
N GLY A 182 -6.04 -15.99 1.19
CA GLY A 182 -4.65 -15.67 0.91
C GLY A 182 -4.27 -15.86 -0.56
N HIS A 183 -3.13 -15.31 -0.95
CA HIS A 183 -2.55 -15.51 -2.29
C HIS A 183 -1.51 -16.63 -2.24
N VAL A 184 -1.47 -17.49 -3.25
CA VAL A 184 -0.43 -18.52 -3.38
C VAL A 184 0.77 -17.93 -4.12
N LEU A 185 1.57 -17.14 -3.41
CA LEU A 185 2.72 -16.44 -3.99
C LEU A 185 4.03 -17.21 -3.77
N PRO A 186 5.03 -17.09 -4.67
CA PRO A 186 6.37 -17.59 -4.40
C PRO A 186 6.97 -16.88 -3.17
N PRO A 187 7.85 -17.55 -2.39
CA PRO A 187 8.45 -17.01 -1.17
C PRO A 187 9.10 -15.62 -1.34
N ASP A 188 9.71 -15.39 -2.51
CA ASP A 188 10.48 -14.18 -2.82
C ASP A 188 9.61 -12.90 -2.93
N TYR A 189 8.28 -13.06 -3.02
CA TYR A 189 7.38 -11.94 -3.25
C TYR A 189 7.03 -11.19 -1.97
N GLY A 190 7.46 -11.70 -0.81
CA GLY A 190 7.36 -11.04 0.50
C GLY A 190 5.96 -10.60 0.91
N ALA A 191 4.93 -10.93 0.12
CA ALA A 191 3.58 -10.44 0.32
C ALA A 191 3.12 -10.81 1.72
N LYS A 192 2.36 -9.91 2.35
CA LYS A 192 1.59 -10.24 3.55
C LYS A 192 0.86 -11.55 3.24
N ILE A 193 1.31 -12.64 3.85
CA ILE A 193 1.03 -14.01 3.37
C ILE A 193 -0.49 -14.29 3.40
N ARG A 194 -1.28 -13.42 4.05
CA ARG A 194 -2.71 -13.58 4.20
C ARG A 194 -3.47 -12.37 3.68
N GLY A 195 -3.57 -12.33 2.35
CA GLY A 195 -4.78 -11.84 1.69
C GLY A 195 -4.71 -10.44 1.12
N LEU A 196 -3.55 -9.82 0.97
CA LEU A 196 -3.41 -8.58 0.20
C LEU A 196 -2.19 -8.65 -0.74
N LEU A 197 -2.42 -8.38 -2.02
CA LEU A 197 -1.37 -8.14 -3.00
C LEU A 197 -1.47 -6.68 -3.45
N GLU A 198 -0.42 -5.90 -3.19
CA GLU A 198 -0.31 -4.54 -3.70
C GLU A 198 0.45 -4.48 -5.01
N VAL A 199 -0.09 -3.75 -5.97
CA VAL A 199 0.54 -3.45 -7.25
C VAL A 199 0.65 -1.94 -7.40
N LYS A 200 1.88 -1.43 -7.43
CA LYS A 200 2.14 0.00 -7.67
C LYS A 200 2.16 0.27 -9.17
N VAL A 201 1.38 1.24 -9.60
CA VAL A 201 1.32 1.68 -11.00
C VAL A 201 1.56 3.17 -11.04
N LYS A 202 2.70 3.58 -11.62
CA LYS A 202 3.11 4.99 -11.80
C LYS A 202 2.82 5.46 -13.22
N HIS A 203 2.53 6.73 -13.41
CA HIS A 203 2.33 7.33 -14.74
C HIS A 203 3.54 7.21 -15.67
N SER A 204 4.75 7.19 -15.12
CA SER A 204 5.99 7.00 -15.90
C SER A 204 6.10 5.62 -16.56
N TYR A 205 5.21 4.67 -16.26
CA TYR A 205 5.13 3.40 -16.97
C TYR A 205 4.40 3.50 -18.33
N ARG A 206 4.00 4.70 -18.79
CA ARG A 206 3.38 4.93 -20.11
C ARG A 206 4.15 4.27 -21.27
N ASP A 207 5.48 4.20 -21.22
CA ASP A 207 6.27 3.52 -22.26
C ASP A 207 6.14 1.99 -22.21
N LEU A 208 5.96 1.42 -21.01
CA LEU A 208 5.60 0.02 -20.84
C LEU A 208 4.19 -0.27 -21.39
N LEU A 209 3.27 0.69 -21.28
CA LEU A 209 1.92 0.62 -21.85
C LEU A 209 1.96 0.62 -23.39
N ALA A 210 2.87 1.36 -24.00
CA ALA A 210 3.09 1.36 -25.45
C ALA A 210 3.60 0.00 -25.96
N GLY A 211 4.51 -0.65 -25.22
CA GLY A 211 5.02 -1.99 -25.55
C GLY A 211 3.98 -3.11 -25.41
N ILE A 212 3.10 -3.03 -24.41
CA ILE A 212 1.97 -3.98 -24.25
C ILE A 212 0.93 -3.79 -25.37
N ARG A 213 0.67 -2.54 -25.79
CA ARG A 213 -0.19 -2.23 -26.96
C ARG A 213 0.40 -2.80 -28.26
N ALA A 214 1.71 -2.66 -28.48
CA ALA A 214 2.38 -3.13 -29.70
C ALA A 214 2.39 -4.66 -29.85
N THR A 215 2.54 -5.39 -28.74
CA THR A 215 2.56 -6.88 -28.74
C THR A 215 1.17 -7.51 -28.92
N HIS A 216 0.09 -6.75 -28.77
CA HIS A 216 -1.28 -7.24 -28.95
C HIS A 216 -1.92 -6.80 -30.28
N ASN A 217 -1.33 -5.84 -30.99
CA ASN A 217 -1.71 -5.49 -32.37
C ASN A 217 -0.96 -6.32 -33.44
N THR A 218 -0.11 -7.26 -33.02
CA THR A 218 0.64 -8.17 -33.91
C THR A 218 0.07 -9.57 -33.97
N VAL A 219 -1.12 -9.80 -33.40
CA VAL A 219 -1.90 -11.03 -33.62
C VAL A 219 -3.19 -10.66 -34.36
N LEU A 220 -3.05 -10.48 -35.67
CA LEU A 220 -4.10 -10.64 -36.66
C LEU A 220 -3.66 -11.75 -37.62
#